data_AF-A0A849J552-F1
#
_entry.id   AF-A0A849J552-F1
#
_cell.length_a   1.000
_cell.length_b   1.000
_cell.length_c   1.000
_cell.angle_alpha   90.00
_cell.angle_beta   90.00
_cell.angle_gamma   90.00
#
_symmetry.space_group_name_H-M   'P 1'
#
loop_
_entity.id
_entity.type
_entity.pdbx_description
1 polymer ?
#
loop_
_entity_poly.entity_id
_entity_poly.type
_entity_poly.pdbx_seq_one_letter_code
_entity_poly.pdbx_strand_id
1 'polypeptide(L)'
;MGWLAFFVGFGELSRRFIRRYQRLEVVGDSMEPTLSNGDKIIVRKGVAPISGSLIVFADPRERARLLVKRAQSVSAGEVVAMGDNADASTDSRHFGLIPVSELTGVAFYRYFPVRSAGRI
;
A
#
# COMPACT_ATOMS: atom_id res chain seq x y z
N MET A 1 -52.15 -7.97 -9.91
CA MET A 1 -51.74 -6.91 -10.85
C MET A 1 -51.25 -5.72 -10.03
N GLY A 2 -49.97 -5.39 -10.15
CA GLY A 2 -49.36 -4.18 -9.61
C GLY A 2 -48.27 -4.42 -8.56
N TRP A 3 -47.02 -4.56 -9.00
CA TRP A 3 -45.93 -3.55 -9.03
C TRP A 3 -44.91 -3.83 -7.89
N LEU A 4 -43.90 -4.66 -8.19
CA LEU A 4 -42.64 -4.69 -7.45
C LEU A 4 -41.83 -3.46 -7.86
N ALA A 5 -41.67 -2.50 -6.95
CA ALA A 5 -40.71 -1.41 -7.12
C ALA A 5 -39.32 -1.90 -6.67
N PHE A 6 -38.43 -2.16 -7.61
CA PHE A 6 -36.99 -2.30 -7.31
C PHE A 6 -36.40 -0.90 -7.11
N PHE A 7 -36.11 -0.55 -5.85
CA PHE A 7 -35.21 0.56 -5.56
C PHE A 7 -33.76 0.10 -5.75
N VAL A 8 -33.13 0.41 -6.89
CA VAL A 8 -31.67 0.38 -6.98
C VAL A 8 -31.16 1.60 -6.20
N GLY A 9 -30.76 1.36 -4.95
CA GLY A 9 -30.28 2.40 -4.05
C GLY A 9 -29.01 3.09 -4.57
N PHE A 10 -29.00 4.42 -4.55
CA PHE A 10 -27.83 5.29 -4.74
C PHE A 10 -26.65 5.00 -3.77
N GLY A 11 -26.82 4.07 -2.80
CA GLY A 11 -25.84 3.72 -1.77
C GLY A 11 -24.69 2.81 -2.21
N GLU A 12 -24.89 1.97 -3.24
CA GLU A 12 -23.86 1.01 -3.70
C GLU A 12 -22.64 1.71 -4.33
N LEU A 13 -22.88 2.83 -5.02
CA LEU A 13 -21.84 3.58 -5.73
C LEU A 13 -20.86 4.26 -4.75
N SER A 14 -21.35 4.73 -3.61
CA SER A 14 -20.55 5.40 -2.57
C SER A 14 -19.60 4.44 -1.82
N ARG A 15 -20.02 3.18 -1.62
CA ARG A 15 -19.22 2.14 -0.95
C ARG A 15 -18.01 1.68 -1.77
N ARG A 16 -18.11 1.70 -3.10
CA ARG A 16 -16.99 1.35 -4.00
C ARG A 16 -15.88 2.41 -3.98
N PHE A 17 -16.23 3.68 -3.81
CA PHE A 17 -15.28 4.79 -3.88
C PHE A 17 -14.43 4.95 -2.60
N ILE A 18 -15.04 4.82 -1.42
CA ILE A 18 -14.36 5.00 -0.12
C ILE A 18 -13.34 3.87 0.14
N ARG A 19 -13.52 2.67 -0.44
CA ARG A 19 -12.62 1.52 -0.25
C ARG A 19 -11.30 1.60 -1.03
N ARG A 20 -11.17 2.52 -2.00
CA ARG A 20 -10.01 2.59 -2.92
C ARG A 20 -8.77 3.19 -2.25
N TYR A 21 -8.95 3.99 -1.21
CA TYR A 21 -7.86 4.67 -0.51
C TYR A 21 -7.79 4.23 0.95
N GLN A 22 -6.59 4.05 1.47
CA GLN A 22 -6.34 3.72 2.87
C GLN A 22 -5.27 4.66 3.42
N ARG A 23 -5.53 5.24 4.60
CA ARG A 23 -4.55 6.04 5.33
C ARG A 23 -3.80 5.12 6.27
N LEU A 24 -2.48 5.22 6.28
CA LEU A 24 -1.59 4.47 7.17
C LEU A 24 -0.58 5.41 7.81
N GLU A 25 -0.07 4.99 8.95
CA GLU A 25 1.08 5.58 9.61
C GLU A 25 2.28 4.66 9.44
N VAL A 26 3.42 5.24 9.07
CA VAL A 26 4.69 4.53 8.93
C VAL A 26 5.27 4.34 10.32
N VAL A 27 5.63 3.10 10.63
CA VAL A 27 6.27 2.74 11.90
C VAL A 27 7.61 2.06 11.62
N GLY A 28 8.67 2.59 12.24
CA GLY A 28 10.06 2.14 12.08
C GLY A 28 10.78 2.79 10.89
N ASP A 29 12.06 2.42 10.73
CA ASP A 29 13.03 3.24 9.96
C ASP A 29 13.45 2.60 8.63
N SER A 30 12.85 1.46 8.26
CA SER A 30 13.28 0.67 7.10
C SER A 30 13.09 1.35 5.74
N MET A 31 12.33 2.46 5.71
CA MET A 31 12.05 3.24 4.51
C MET A 31 12.72 4.61 4.52
N GLU A 32 13.60 4.89 5.49
CA GLU A 32 14.39 6.11 5.45
C GLU A 32 15.36 6.11 4.25
N PRO A 33 15.64 7.27 3.64
CA PRO A 33 15.12 8.61 3.98
C PRO A 33 13.77 8.95 3.31
N THR A 34 13.19 8.04 2.53
CA THR A 34 11.96 8.31 1.77
C THR A 34 10.77 8.53 2.69
N LEU A 35 10.59 7.65 3.67
CA LEU A 35 9.56 7.73 4.70
C LEU A 35 10.19 7.59 6.07
N SER A 36 9.87 8.53 6.96
CA SER A 36 10.30 8.50 8.36
C SER A 36 9.20 7.95 9.26
N ASN A 37 9.60 7.43 10.42
CA ASN A 37 8.66 7.01 11.45
C ASN A 37 7.68 8.14 11.82
N GLY A 38 6.38 7.83 11.84
CA GLY A 38 5.29 8.79 12.08
C GLY A 38 4.75 9.48 10.81
N ASP A 39 5.35 9.27 9.64
CA ASP A 39 4.79 9.74 8.37
C ASP A 39 3.40 9.14 8.16
N LYS A 40 2.42 9.97 7.77
CA LYS A 40 1.09 9.48 7.40
C LYS A 40 0.92 9.52 5.90
N ILE A 41 0.63 8.36 5.32
CA ILE A 41 0.62 8.12 3.88
C ILE A 41 -0.77 7.68 3.39
N ILE A 42 -1.03 7.92 2.11
CA ILE A 42 -2.21 7.44 1.40
C ILE A 42 -1.79 6.31 0.47
N VAL A 43 -2.46 5.17 0.65
CA VAL A 43 -2.33 3.97 -0.18
C VAL A 43 -3.52 3.87 -1.11
N ARG A 44 -3.27 3.68 -2.40
CA ARG A 44 -4.29 3.37 -3.39
C ARG A 44 -4.34 1.85 -3.59
N LYS A 45 -5.48 1.24 -3.30
CA LYS A 45 -5.73 -0.20 -3.49
C LYS A 45 -6.00 -0.53 -4.94
N GLY A 46 -5.71 -1.76 -5.38
CA GLY A 46 -6.09 -2.30 -6.69
C GLY A 46 -5.48 -1.55 -7.89
N VAL A 47 -4.30 -0.99 -7.71
CA VAL A 47 -3.45 -0.50 -8.80
C VAL A 47 -2.25 -1.41 -8.90
N ALA A 48 -1.85 -1.77 -10.11
CA ALA A 48 -0.66 -2.56 -10.33
C ALA A 48 0.59 -1.71 -9.97
N PRO A 49 1.55 -2.26 -9.23
CA PRO A 49 2.82 -1.58 -8.98
C PRO A 49 3.67 -1.57 -10.25
N ILE A 50 4.53 -0.56 -10.34
CA ILE A 50 5.69 -0.54 -11.25
C ILE A 50 6.97 -0.47 -10.43
N SER A 51 8.12 -0.77 -11.03
CA SER A 51 9.42 -0.56 -10.37
C SER A 51 9.53 0.88 -9.83
N GLY A 52 10.02 1.00 -8.60
CA GLY A 52 10.09 2.25 -7.84
C GLY A 52 8.87 2.55 -6.96
N SER A 53 7.74 1.88 -7.17
CA SER A 53 6.52 2.09 -6.36
C SER A 53 6.76 1.77 -4.89
N LEU A 54 6.18 2.54 -3.97
CA LEU A 54 6.09 2.15 -2.56
C LEU A 54 4.90 1.25 -2.37
N ILE A 55 5.13 -0.05 -2.18
CA ILE A 55 4.11 -1.08 -2.06
C ILE A 55 3.81 -1.38 -0.60
N VAL A 56 2.54 -1.65 -0.29
CA VAL A 56 2.08 -2.08 1.02
C VAL A 56 1.51 -3.48 0.92
N PHE A 57 1.94 -4.38 1.82
CA PHE A 57 1.54 -5.78 1.85
C PHE A 57 1.60 -6.32 3.28
N ALA A 58 0.95 -7.46 3.53
CA ALA A 58 1.04 -8.13 4.83
C ALA A 58 2.43 -8.74 5.02
N ASP A 59 3.01 -8.64 6.22
CA ASP A 59 4.28 -9.30 6.53
C ASP A 59 4.11 -10.83 6.34
N PRO A 60 4.89 -11.49 5.47
CA PRO A 60 4.79 -12.93 5.26
C PRO A 60 5.00 -13.75 6.54
N ARG A 61 5.72 -13.19 7.52
CA ARG A 61 6.03 -13.84 8.80
C ARG A 61 4.97 -13.56 9.87
N GLU A 62 4.28 -12.43 9.77
CA GLU A 62 3.31 -11.94 10.75
C GLU A 62 2.13 -11.25 10.02
N ARG A 63 1.23 -12.04 9.43
CA ARG A 63 0.19 -11.52 8.50
C ARG A 63 -0.75 -10.43 9.05
N ALA A 64 -0.82 -10.25 10.37
CA ALA A 64 -1.57 -9.16 11.00
C ALA A 64 -0.87 -7.79 10.87
N ARG A 65 0.42 -7.77 10.54
CA ARG A 65 1.25 -6.58 10.36
C ARG A 65 1.34 -6.22 8.88
N LEU A 66 1.25 -4.93 8.57
CA LEU A 66 1.55 -4.41 7.23
C LEU A 66 2.99 -3.91 7.16
N LEU A 67 3.63 -4.14 6.02
CA LEU A 67 4.93 -3.58 5.65
C LEU A 67 4.76 -2.61 4.48
N VAL A 68 5.58 -1.58 4.45
CA VAL A 68 5.81 -0.73 3.28
C VAL A 68 7.25 -0.93 2.82
N LYS A 69 7.44 -1.17 1.52
CA LYS A 69 8.75 -1.35 0.86
C LYS A 69 8.74 -0.74 -0.52
N ARG A 70 9.92 -0.50 -1.10
CA ARG A 70 10.06 -0.14 -2.51
C ARG A 70 10.03 -1.39 -3.37
N ALA A 71 9.21 -1.38 -4.42
CA ALA A 71 9.26 -2.36 -5.48
C ALA A 71 10.53 -2.15 -6.31
N GLN A 72 11.61 -2.87 -6.02
CA GLN A 72 12.86 -2.75 -6.76
C GLN A 72 12.68 -3.24 -8.20
N SER A 73 11.96 -4.35 -8.37
CA SER A 73 11.55 -4.87 -9.67
C SER A 73 10.16 -5.49 -9.59
N VAL A 74 9.44 -5.48 -10.72
CA VAL A 74 8.15 -6.13 -10.89
C VAL A 74 8.22 -6.97 -12.17
N SER A 75 8.09 -8.28 -12.05
CA SER A 75 8.16 -9.21 -13.18
C SER A 75 7.34 -10.44 -12.93
N ALA A 76 6.71 -11.00 -13.98
CA ALA A 76 5.93 -12.24 -13.91
C ALA A 76 4.85 -12.28 -12.80
N GLY A 77 4.30 -11.12 -12.42
CA GLY A 77 3.29 -11.04 -11.36
C GLY A 77 3.86 -11.06 -9.93
N GLU A 78 5.17 -10.95 -9.78
CA GLU A 78 5.88 -10.91 -8.50
C GLU A 78 6.68 -9.61 -8.35
N VAL A 79 7.00 -9.27 -7.10
CA VAL A 79 7.74 -8.06 -6.73
C VAL A 79 8.93 -8.41 -5.83
N VAL A 80 10.10 -7.87 -6.17
CA VAL A 80 11.22 -7.77 -5.22
C VAL A 80 10.99 -6.53 -4.37
N ALA A 81 10.61 -6.72 -3.11
CA ALA A 81 10.31 -5.66 -2.17
C ALA A 81 11.56 -5.37 -1.33
N MET A 82 12.08 -4.14 -1.36
CA MET A 82 13.31 -3.73 -0.67
C MET A 82 13.04 -2.51 0.22
N GLY A 83 13.65 -2.47 1.41
CA GLY A 83 13.66 -1.24 2.20
C GLY A 83 14.67 -0.26 1.63
N ASP A 84 14.39 1.04 1.75
CA ASP A 84 15.34 2.07 1.35
C ASP A 84 16.51 2.18 2.34
N ASN A 85 16.26 1.86 3.62
CA ASN A 85 17.29 1.71 4.63
C ASN A 85 17.65 0.22 4.76
N ALA A 86 18.71 -0.20 4.06
CA ALA A 86 19.12 -1.59 3.98
C ALA A 86 19.49 -2.21 5.35
N ASP A 87 20.03 -1.41 6.27
CA ASP A 87 20.50 -1.84 7.59
C ASP A 87 19.35 -2.06 8.58
N ALA A 88 18.24 -1.33 8.40
CA ALA A 88 17.04 -1.43 9.23
C ALA A 88 15.92 -2.26 8.59
N SER A 89 16.17 -2.89 7.44
CA SER A 89 15.13 -3.54 6.64
C SER A 89 15.19 -5.06 6.71
N THR A 90 14.12 -5.66 7.21
CA THR A 90 13.74 -7.01 6.77
C THR A 90 12.85 -6.91 5.54
N ASP A 91 13.29 -7.51 4.44
CA ASP A 91 12.69 -7.38 3.12
C ASP A 91 12.87 -8.66 2.28
N SER A 92 12.72 -8.59 0.95
CA SER A 92 12.78 -9.77 0.07
C SER A 92 14.08 -10.57 0.16
N ARG A 93 15.18 -9.98 0.66
CA ARG A 93 16.41 -10.73 0.98
C ARG A 93 16.20 -11.83 2.02
N HIS A 94 15.18 -11.68 2.86
CA HIS A 94 14.88 -12.57 3.99
C HIS A 94 13.63 -13.41 3.76
N PHE A 95 12.58 -12.86 3.15
CA PHE A 95 11.30 -13.55 2.96
C PHE A 95 10.94 -13.88 1.50
N GLY A 96 11.80 -13.54 0.54
CA GLY A 96 11.59 -13.84 -0.87
C GLY A 96 10.66 -12.84 -1.59
N LEU A 97 10.13 -13.28 -2.74
CA LEU A 97 9.29 -12.45 -3.61
C LEU A 97 7.86 -12.33 -3.09
N ILE A 98 7.21 -11.21 -3.40
CA ILE A 98 5.82 -10.97 -3.02
C ILE A 98 4.93 -11.01 -4.28
N PRO A 99 3.92 -11.89 -4.34
CA PRO A 99 2.95 -11.87 -5.44
C PRO A 99 2.20 -10.54 -5.49
N VAL A 100 1.99 -9.98 -6.68
CA VAL A 100 1.23 -8.72 -6.88
C VAL A 100 -0.20 -8.84 -6.32
N SER A 101 -0.77 -10.04 -6.33
CA SER A 101 -2.09 -10.35 -5.75
C SER A 101 -2.15 -10.22 -4.22
N GLU A 102 -1.01 -10.29 -3.52
CA GLU A 102 -0.93 -10.15 -2.06
C GLU A 102 -0.71 -8.70 -1.62
N LEU A 103 -0.51 -7.78 -2.56
CA LEU A 103 -0.35 -6.36 -2.24
C LEU A 103 -1.68 -5.76 -1.79
N THR A 104 -1.63 -5.05 -0.67
CA THR A 104 -2.73 -4.18 -0.21
C THR A 104 -2.91 -2.99 -1.16
N GLY A 105 -1.81 -2.42 -1.65
CA GLY A 105 -1.84 -1.31 -2.61
C GLY A 105 -0.52 -0.57 -2.74
N VAL A 106 -0.56 0.58 -3.42
CA VAL A 106 0.60 1.46 -3.66
C VAL A 106 0.44 2.75 -2.88
N ALA A 107 1.40 3.06 -2.01
CA ALA A 107 1.53 4.36 -1.36
C ALA A 107 2.05 5.39 -2.37
N PHE A 108 1.37 6.54 -2.46
CA PHE A 108 1.67 7.56 -3.49
C PHE A 108 1.67 8.99 -2.97
N TYR A 109 1.24 9.22 -1.73
CA TYR A 109 1.22 10.56 -1.14
C TYR A 109 1.46 10.49 0.36
N ARG A 110 2.39 11.30 0.86
CA ARG A 110 2.54 11.61 2.28
C ARG A 110 1.77 12.89 2.59
N TYR A 111 0.87 12.87 3.57
CA TYR A 111 0.05 14.04 3.93
C TYR A 111 0.39 14.63 5.30
N PHE A 112 1.18 13.92 6.11
CA PHE A 112 1.71 14.43 7.38
C PHE A 112 3.13 13.86 7.59
N PRO A 113 4.08 14.65 8.15
CA PRO A 113 3.93 16.04 8.58
C PRO A 113 3.80 17.01 7.41
N VAL A 114 3.00 18.07 7.59
CA VAL A 114 2.59 19.01 6.50
C VAL A 114 3.78 19.59 5.75
N ARG A 115 4.88 19.89 6.46
CA ARG A 115 6.15 20.41 5.88
C ARG A 115 6.79 19.49 4.82
N SER A 116 6.44 18.21 4.86
CA SER A 116 6.98 17.15 3.99
C SER A 116 5.91 16.52 3.12
N ALA A 117 4.69 17.08 3.15
CA ALA A 117 3.57 16.55 2.41
C ALA A 117 3.83 16.67 0.91
N GLY A 118 3.54 15.60 0.17
CA GLY A 118 3.91 15.51 -1.23
C GLY A 118 3.73 14.11 -1.79
N ARG A 119 3.89 14.02 -3.11
CA ARG A 119 3.94 12.74 -3.80
C ARG A 119 5.22 12.00 -3.41
N ILE A 120 5.07 10.70 -3.18
CA ILE A 120 6.13 9.75 -2.84
C ILE A 120 6.18 8.63 -3.88
#